data_AF-A0A7W2Q0E4-F1
#
_entry.id   AF-A0A7W2Q0E4-F1
#
_cell.length_a   1.000
_cell.length_b   1.000
_cell.length_c   1.000
_cell.angle_alpha   90.00
_cell.angle_beta   90.00
_cell.angle_gamma   90.00
#
_symmetry.space_group_name_H-M   'P 1'
#
loop_
_entity.id
_entity.type
_entity.pdbx_description
1 polymer ?
#
loop_
_entity_poly.entity_id
_entity_poly.type
_entity_poly.pdbx_seq_one_letter_code
_entity_poly.pdbx_strand_id
1 'polypeptide(L)'
;MTRLALSIDNLDRLHHGVVAGHLFDRDGGIIGSHKADWLLLDRERRIHPAHCAIRWLEGGFCVIDLCGQTLLNDSPLPPGPDVPVRVGDGDCLQVGPYQLHARYQAGPSDQSFIRGNLDDLLKPGRQALEALLDSSLASPWHPVPRTASLPVDICTLFDRLQAPDPLAALTAPQHPAQLGASALQRLIAGGKP
;
A
#
# COMPACT_ATOMS: atom_id res chain seq x y z
N MET A 1 19.35 4.70 -19.20
CA MET A 1 19.03 3.27 -19.29
C MET A 1 17.56 3.09 -18.99
N THR A 2 16.85 2.26 -19.75
CA THR A 2 15.42 2.01 -19.57
C THR A 2 15.22 0.89 -18.55
N ARG A 3 14.30 1.08 -17.61
CA ARG A 3 13.94 0.08 -16.58
C ARG A 3 12.44 -0.19 -16.62
N LEU A 4 12.03 -1.37 -16.15
CA LEU A 4 10.63 -1.76 -16.01
C LEU A 4 10.27 -1.76 -14.53
N ALA A 5 9.37 -0.86 -14.15
CA ALA A 5 8.73 -0.86 -12.85
C ALA A 5 7.49 -1.75 -12.92
N LEU A 6 7.39 -2.70 -12.00
CA LEU A 6 6.16 -3.45 -11.76
C LEU A 6 5.62 -3.10 -10.37
N SER A 7 4.32 -2.85 -10.25
CA SER A 7 3.64 -2.56 -8.98
C SER A 7 2.38 -3.40 -8.83
N ILE A 8 2.04 -3.79 -7.60
CA ILE A 8 0.82 -4.53 -7.28
C ILE A 8 -0.34 -3.52 -7.18
N ASP A 9 -1.37 -3.70 -8.00
CA ASP A 9 -2.54 -2.81 -8.00
C ASP A 9 -3.54 -3.20 -6.90
N ASN A 10 -3.76 -4.51 -6.71
CA ASN A 10 -4.71 -5.05 -5.74
C ASN A 10 -4.09 -5.24 -4.35
N LEU A 11 -3.72 -4.11 -3.73
CA LEU A 11 -3.04 -4.06 -2.43
C LEU A 11 -3.86 -4.65 -1.28
N ASP A 12 -5.18 -4.74 -1.40
CA ASP A 12 -6.07 -5.40 -0.44
C ASP A 12 -5.72 -6.89 -0.24
N ARG A 13 -5.06 -7.51 -1.24
CA ARG A 13 -4.62 -8.91 -1.22
C ARG A 13 -3.16 -9.08 -0.80
N LEU A 14 -2.46 -8.00 -0.48
CA LEU A 14 -1.04 -8.04 -0.16
C LEU A 14 -0.80 -8.79 1.16
N HIS A 15 0.12 -9.75 1.14
CA HIS A 15 0.56 -10.43 2.36
C HIS A 15 1.62 -9.63 3.11
N HIS A 16 1.67 -9.81 4.43
CA HIS A 16 2.70 -9.20 5.26
C HIS A 16 4.10 -9.59 4.76
N GLY A 17 4.95 -8.58 4.58
CA GLY A 17 6.33 -8.77 4.12
C GLY A 17 6.51 -8.86 2.60
N VAL A 18 5.43 -8.81 1.81
CA VAL A 18 5.54 -8.68 0.34
C VAL A 18 5.78 -7.21 -0.01
N VAL A 19 6.76 -6.96 -0.88
CA VAL A 19 7.04 -5.61 -1.39
C VAL A 19 6.09 -5.33 -2.55
N ALA A 20 5.34 -4.22 -2.47
CA ALA A 20 4.30 -3.85 -3.42
C ALA A 20 4.79 -3.48 -4.83
N GLY A 21 6.09 -3.46 -5.08
CA GLY A 21 6.64 -3.24 -6.40
C GLY A 21 8.12 -3.57 -6.49
N HIS A 22 8.59 -3.75 -7.71
CA HIS A 22 9.98 -4.07 -8.03
C HIS A 22 10.42 -3.38 -9.32
N LEU A 23 11.71 -3.05 -9.42
CA LEU A 23 12.31 -2.42 -10.58
C LEU A 23 13.25 -3.41 -11.26
N PHE A 24 12.96 -3.77 -12.50
CA PHE A 24 13.81 -4.62 -13.33
C PHE A 24 14.65 -3.77 -14.27
N ASP A 25 15.95 -4.06 -14.33
CA ASP A 25 16.85 -3.55 -15.36
C ASP A 25 17.01 -4.59 -16.48
N ARG A 26 17.97 -4.36 -17.37
CA ARG A 26 18.18 -5.21 -18.54
C ARG A 26 18.69 -6.62 -18.21
N ASP A 27 19.21 -6.85 -17.01
CA ASP A 27 19.59 -8.19 -16.56
C ASP A 27 18.33 -9.02 -16.24
N GLY A 28 17.19 -8.34 -16.02
CA GLY A 28 15.90 -8.94 -15.79
C GLY A 28 15.79 -9.54 -14.40
N GLY A 29 14.98 -10.59 -14.26
CA GLY A 29 14.85 -11.29 -12.99
C GLY A 29 13.74 -12.33 -13.00
N ILE A 30 13.52 -12.97 -11.87
CA ILE A 30 12.50 -13.97 -11.62
C ILE A 30 11.49 -13.40 -10.62
N ILE A 31 10.22 -13.65 -10.88
CA ILE A 31 9.10 -13.37 -9.97
C ILE A 31 8.59 -14.72 -9.47
N GLY A 32 8.42 -14.86 -8.16
CA GLY A 32 7.93 -16.11 -7.58
C GLY A 32 7.99 -16.15 -6.06
N SER A 33 7.64 -17.29 -5.47
CA SER A 33 7.52 -17.42 -4.02
C SER A 33 8.80 -17.85 -3.30
N HIS A 34 9.87 -18.24 -4.02
CA HIS A 34 11.10 -18.71 -3.39
C HIS A 34 12.33 -18.56 -4.31
N LYS A 35 13.44 -18.02 -3.76
CA LYS A 35 14.69 -17.73 -4.50
C LYS A 35 14.47 -16.94 -5.80
N ALA A 36 13.55 -15.98 -5.75
CA ALA A 36 13.22 -15.08 -6.85
C ALA A 36 13.76 -13.67 -6.55
N ASP A 37 14.00 -12.88 -7.59
CA ASP A 37 14.44 -11.49 -7.47
C ASP A 37 13.31 -10.62 -6.88
N TRP A 38 12.06 -10.87 -7.30
CA TRP A 38 10.88 -10.32 -6.64
C TRP A 38 10.06 -11.43 -5.98
N LEU A 39 10.14 -11.47 -4.66
CA LEU A 39 9.41 -12.44 -3.84
C LEU A 39 7.96 -12.02 -3.64
N LEU A 40 7.04 -12.84 -4.13
CA LEU A 40 5.60 -12.71 -3.93
C LEU A 40 5.09 -13.93 -3.15
N LEU A 41 4.40 -13.67 -2.04
CA LEU A 41 3.82 -14.71 -1.19
C LEU A 41 2.32 -14.60 -1.24
N ASP A 42 1.62 -15.73 -1.31
CA ASP A 42 0.17 -15.79 -1.27
C ASP A 42 -0.38 -16.81 -0.27
N ARG A 43 -1.55 -16.52 0.33
CA ARG A 43 -2.24 -17.42 1.27
C ARG A 43 -2.61 -18.76 0.64
N GLU A 44 -3.00 -18.74 -0.62
CA GLU A 44 -3.51 -19.89 -1.36
C GLU A 44 -2.40 -20.71 -2.03
N ARG A 45 -1.14 -20.26 -1.92
CA ARG A 45 0.04 -20.87 -2.53
C ARG A 45 -0.09 -21.10 -4.03
N ARG A 46 -0.79 -20.21 -4.73
CA ARG A 46 -0.90 -20.17 -6.19
C ARG A 46 0.35 -19.62 -6.87
N ILE A 47 1.24 -18.95 -6.13
CA ILE A 47 2.49 -18.45 -6.69
C ILE A 47 3.57 -19.53 -6.60
N HIS A 48 3.93 -20.09 -7.75
CA HIS A 48 5.07 -21.00 -7.89
C HIS A 48 6.41 -20.38 -7.45
N PRO A 49 7.37 -21.20 -6.97
CA PRO A 49 8.72 -20.74 -6.57
C PRO A 49 9.40 -19.86 -7.61
N ALA A 50 9.36 -20.29 -8.88
CA ALA A 50 9.67 -19.48 -10.05
C ALA A 50 8.41 -19.46 -10.92
N HIS A 51 7.68 -18.35 -10.91
CA HIS A 51 6.39 -18.22 -11.58
C HIS A 51 6.55 -17.71 -13.01
N CYS A 52 7.26 -16.59 -13.15
CA CYS A 52 7.61 -16.03 -14.44
C CYS A 52 8.96 -15.32 -14.35
N ALA A 53 9.54 -15.05 -15.52
CA ALA A 53 10.80 -14.33 -15.65
C ALA A 53 10.61 -13.07 -16.49
N ILE A 54 11.24 -11.98 -16.07
CA ILE A 54 11.38 -10.76 -16.87
C ILE A 54 12.74 -10.84 -17.58
N ARG A 55 12.74 -10.59 -18.89
CA ARG A 55 13.94 -10.60 -19.74
C ARG A 55 13.96 -9.40 -20.68
N TRP A 56 15.13 -8.88 -20.97
CA TRP A 56 15.31 -7.87 -22.02
C TRP A 56 15.65 -8.55 -23.35
N LEU A 57 14.74 -8.49 -24.32
CA LEU A 57 14.86 -9.13 -25.64
C LEU A 57 14.47 -8.14 -26.74
N GLU A 58 15.24 -8.12 -27.84
CA GLU A 58 14.95 -7.30 -29.02
C GLU A 58 14.67 -5.82 -28.70
N GLY A 59 15.37 -5.27 -27.69
CA GLY A 59 15.25 -3.86 -27.29
C GLY A 59 14.03 -3.52 -26.43
N GLY A 60 13.38 -4.50 -25.80
CA GLY A 60 12.28 -4.27 -24.86
C GLY A 60 12.19 -5.34 -23.79
N PHE A 61 11.33 -5.12 -22.80
CA PHE A 61 11.06 -6.13 -21.77
C PHE A 61 10.05 -7.16 -22.27
N CYS A 62 10.32 -8.41 -21.95
CA CYS A 62 9.41 -9.53 -22.18
C CYS A 62 9.20 -10.30 -20.88
N VAL A 63 7.99 -10.79 -20.67
CA VAL A 63 7.66 -11.79 -19.66
C VAL A 63 7.71 -13.18 -20.28
N ILE A 64 8.27 -14.14 -19.54
CA ILE A 64 8.31 -15.55 -19.89
C ILE A 64 7.58 -16.30 -18.77
N ASP A 65 6.52 -17.02 -19.13
CA ASP A 65 5.79 -17.86 -18.18
C ASP A 65 6.56 -19.17 -17.93
N LEU A 66 6.86 -19.46 -16.66
CA LEU A 66 7.61 -20.64 -16.24
C LEU A 66 6.70 -21.73 -15.65
N CYS A 67 5.46 -21.38 -15.28
CA CYS A 67 4.53 -22.29 -14.61
C CYS A 67 3.27 -22.57 -15.43
N GLY A 68 3.03 -21.83 -16.51
CA GLY A 68 1.81 -21.97 -17.33
C GLY A 68 0.59 -21.30 -16.71
N GLN A 69 0.79 -20.35 -15.78
CA GLN A 69 -0.29 -19.64 -15.08
C GLN A 69 -0.10 -18.13 -15.07
N THR A 70 0.81 -17.60 -15.88
CA THR A 70 1.02 -16.16 -16.02
C THR A 70 0.14 -15.63 -17.13
N LEU A 71 -0.76 -14.68 -16.82
CA LEU A 71 -1.60 -14.03 -17.82
C LEU A 71 -1.13 -12.60 -18.06
N LEU A 72 -1.31 -12.10 -19.28
CA LEU A 72 -0.98 -10.74 -19.68
C LEU A 72 -2.23 -10.07 -20.26
N ASN A 73 -2.53 -8.84 -19.85
CA ASN A 73 -3.60 -7.99 -20.37
C ASN A 73 -4.97 -8.70 -20.48
N ASP A 74 -5.38 -9.38 -19.40
CA ASP A 74 -6.63 -10.17 -19.34
C ASP A 74 -6.76 -11.28 -20.39
N SER A 75 -5.64 -11.72 -20.98
CA SER A 75 -5.63 -12.85 -21.90
C SER A 75 -6.27 -14.09 -21.23
N PRO A 76 -7.21 -14.77 -21.91
CA PRO A 76 -7.89 -15.94 -21.35
C PRO A 76 -6.96 -17.14 -21.20
N LEU A 77 -5.81 -17.14 -21.88
CA LEU A 77 -4.80 -18.18 -21.79
C LEU A 77 -3.41 -17.59 -21.53
N PRO A 78 -2.55 -18.33 -20.80
CA PRO A 78 -1.15 -17.99 -20.68
C PRO A 78 -0.49 -18.05 -22.06
N PRO A 79 0.59 -17.29 -22.29
CA PRO A 79 1.24 -17.19 -23.60
C PRO A 79 1.90 -18.49 -24.08
N GLY A 80 1.97 -19.50 -23.21
CA GLY A 80 2.65 -20.77 -23.43
C GLY A 80 3.94 -20.84 -22.62
N PRO A 81 4.35 -22.04 -22.20
CA PRO A 81 5.58 -22.22 -21.44
C PRO A 81 6.78 -21.76 -22.26
N ASP A 82 7.67 -21.00 -21.63
CA ASP A 82 8.92 -20.50 -22.20
C ASP A 82 8.78 -19.60 -23.45
N VAL A 83 7.58 -19.10 -23.75
CA VAL A 83 7.35 -18.14 -24.85
C VAL A 83 7.53 -16.71 -24.33
N PRO A 84 8.49 -15.94 -24.85
CA PRO A 84 8.66 -14.54 -24.46
C PRO A 84 7.56 -13.68 -25.07
N VAL A 85 6.82 -12.97 -24.23
CA VAL A 85 5.81 -12.00 -24.64
C VAL A 85 6.21 -10.62 -24.21
N ARG A 86 6.14 -9.66 -25.14
CA ARG A 86 6.56 -8.29 -24.90
C ARG A 86 5.61 -7.61 -23.91
N VAL A 87 6.21 -6.90 -22.95
CA VAL A 87 5.52 -6.08 -21.95
C VAL A 87 5.67 -4.61 -22.34
N GLY A 88 4.55 -3.95 -22.59
CA GLY A 88 4.42 -2.53 -22.85
C GLY A 88 4.25 -1.70 -21.57
N ASP A 89 4.25 -0.37 -21.75
CA ASP A 89 3.90 0.57 -20.70
C ASP A 89 2.38 0.54 -20.49
N GLY A 90 1.93 0.34 -19.25
CA GLY A 90 0.51 0.20 -18.92
C GLY A 90 -0.04 -1.23 -18.98
N ASP A 91 0.78 -2.22 -19.33
CA ASP A 91 0.36 -3.62 -19.36
C ASP A 91 0.11 -4.16 -17.94
N CYS A 92 -0.82 -5.12 -17.83
CA CYS A 92 -1.13 -5.80 -16.57
C CYS A 92 -0.74 -7.27 -16.66
N LEU A 93 0.08 -7.73 -15.71
CA LEU A 93 0.42 -9.15 -15.55
C LEU A 93 -0.34 -9.74 -14.38
N GLN A 94 -0.98 -10.89 -14.59
CA GLN A 94 -1.59 -11.65 -13.51
C GLN A 94 -0.65 -12.75 -13.04
N VAL A 95 -0.27 -12.70 -11.76
CA VAL A 95 0.61 -13.69 -11.09
C VAL A 95 -0.09 -14.17 -9.83
N GLY A 96 -0.63 -15.40 -9.88
CA GLY A 96 -1.45 -15.94 -8.80
C GLY A 96 -2.65 -15.03 -8.46
N PRO A 97 -2.81 -14.53 -7.22
CA PRO A 97 -3.85 -13.59 -6.87
C PRO A 97 -3.54 -12.12 -7.23
N TYR A 98 -2.31 -11.79 -7.64
CA TYR A 98 -1.84 -10.42 -7.81
C TYR A 98 -2.01 -9.92 -9.25
N GLN A 99 -2.38 -8.65 -9.36
CA GLN A 99 -2.37 -7.88 -10.60
C GLN A 99 -1.19 -6.92 -10.55
N LEU A 100 -0.24 -7.09 -11.48
CA LEU A 100 1.00 -6.35 -11.55
C LEU A 100 0.94 -5.37 -12.72
N HIS A 101 0.96 -4.08 -12.45
CA HIS A 101 0.96 -3.04 -13.46
C HIS A 101 2.38 -2.69 -13.90
N ALA A 102 2.62 -2.65 -15.21
CA ALA A 102 3.90 -2.35 -15.82
C ALA A 102 4.04 -0.87 -16.16
N ARG A 103 5.19 -0.29 -15.79
CA ARG A 103 5.56 1.07 -16.19
C ARG A 103 7.02 1.17 -16.61
N TYR A 104 7.28 1.77 -17.77
CA TYR A 104 8.62 2.08 -18.23
C TYR A 104 9.16 3.33 -17.54
N GLN A 105 10.38 3.23 -17.03
CA GLN A 105 11.06 4.36 -16.39
C GLN A 105 12.28 4.79 -17.20
N ALA A 106 12.29 6.07 -17.55
CA ALA A 106 13.42 6.73 -18.18
C ALA A 106 14.26 7.42 -17.10
N GLY A 107 15.31 6.75 -16.61
CA GLY A 107 16.24 7.36 -15.65
C GLY A 107 16.94 6.34 -14.74
N PRO A 108 18.08 6.71 -14.14
CA PRO A 108 18.90 5.80 -13.33
C PRO A 108 18.50 5.71 -11.84
N SER A 109 17.46 6.40 -11.37
CA SER A 109 17.23 6.57 -9.94
C SER A 109 16.05 5.75 -9.40
N ASP A 110 16.32 4.86 -8.44
CA ASP A 110 15.31 4.13 -7.66
C ASP A 110 14.38 5.07 -6.88
N GLN A 111 14.83 6.30 -6.61
CA GLN A 111 13.96 7.36 -6.05
C GLN A 111 12.79 7.71 -6.96
N SER A 112 12.97 7.66 -8.29
CA SER A 112 11.88 7.89 -9.25
C SER A 112 10.86 6.75 -9.21
N PHE A 113 11.31 5.53 -8.94
CA PHE A 113 10.44 4.37 -8.74
C PHE A 113 9.61 4.51 -7.46
N ILE A 114 10.23 4.81 -6.32
CA ILE A 114 9.51 4.97 -5.05
C ILE A 114 8.52 6.13 -5.11
N ARG A 115 8.92 7.28 -5.68
CA ARG A 115 8.02 8.42 -5.88
C ARG A 115 6.85 8.05 -6.81
N GLY A 116 7.15 7.46 -7.96
CA GLY A 116 6.14 7.07 -8.94
C GLY A 116 5.13 6.06 -8.39
N ASN A 117 5.61 5.03 -7.68
CA ASN A 117 4.76 4.05 -7.01
C ASN A 117 3.88 4.73 -5.96
N LEU A 118 4.46 5.55 -5.06
CA LEU A 118 3.68 6.26 -4.06
C LEU A 118 2.61 7.19 -4.67
N ASP A 119 2.96 7.92 -5.73
CA ASP A 119 1.99 8.77 -6.42
C ASP A 119 0.86 7.93 -7.03
N ASP A 120 1.15 6.79 -7.65
CA ASP A 120 0.14 5.88 -8.19
C ASP A 120 -0.80 5.34 -7.10
N LEU A 121 -0.26 4.96 -5.93
CA LEU A 121 -1.09 4.50 -4.80
C LEU A 121 -1.97 5.60 -4.21
N LEU A 122 -1.51 6.85 -4.21
CA LEU A 122 -2.23 7.97 -3.64
C LEU A 122 -3.23 8.61 -4.61
N LYS A 123 -3.12 8.35 -5.92
CA LYS A 123 -4.00 8.91 -6.96
C LYS A 123 -5.49 8.73 -6.65
N PRO A 124 -6.00 7.54 -6.27
CA PRO A 124 -7.44 7.37 -6.00
C PRO A 124 -7.92 8.25 -4.83
N GLY A 125 -7.15 8.32 -3.75
CA GLY A 125 -7.48 9.15 -2.59
C GLY A 125 -7.41 10.65 -2.90
N ARG A 126 -6.45 11.07 -3.72
CA ARG A 126 -6.35 12.46 -4.20
C ARG A 126 -7.55 12.85 -5.06
N GLN A 127 -7.94 12.01 -6.01
CA GLN A 127 -9.11 12.27 -6.87
C GLN A 127 -10.40 12.32 -6.06
N ALA A 128 -10.57 11.44 -5.07
CA ALA A 128 -11.71 11.48 -4.17
C ALA A 128 -11.74 12.77 -3.33
N LEU A 129 -10.59 13.20 -2.81
CA LEU A 129 -10.46 14.46 -2.06
C LEU A 129 -10.74 15.67 -2.94
N GLU A 130 -10.19 15.74 -4.16
CA GLU A 130 -10.43 16.81 -5.12
C GLU A 130 -11.91 16.89 -5.50
N ALA A 131 -12.56 15.76 -5.79
CA ALA A 131 -13.99 15.72 -6.06
C ALA A 131 -14.85 16.22 -4.88
N LEU A 132 -14.44 15.92 -3.64
CA LEU A 132 -15.10 16.44 -2.43
C LEU A 132 -14.86 17.95 -2.25
N LEU A 133 -13.64 18.44 -2.53
CA LEU A 133 -13.32 19.86 -2.45
C LEU A 133 -14.10 20.68 -3.49
N ASP A 134 -14.21 20.18 -4.73
CA ASP A 134 -15.02 20.80 -5.78
C ASP A 134 -16.52 20.80 -5.41
N SER A 135 -17.00 19.73 -4.78
CA SER A 135 -18.38 19.64 -4.28
C SER A 135 -18.63 20.62 -3.11
N SER A 136 -17.64 20.83 -2.24
CA SER A 136 -17.72 21.75 -1.10
C SER A 136 -17.73 23.22 -1.52
N LEU A 137 -17.10 23.58 -2.63
CA LEU A 137 -17.10 24.96 -3.15
C LEU A 137 -18.37 25.28 -3.96
N ALA A 138 -19.12 24.26 -4.39
CA ALA A 138 -20.38 24.41 -5.10
C ALA A 138 -21.61 24.47 -4.18
N SER A 139 -21.51 24.00 -2.93
CA SER A 139 -22.62 24.06 -2.00
C SER A 139 -22.59 25.37 -1.22
N PRO A 140 -23.63 26.23 -1.30
CA PRO A 140 -23.81 27.28 -0.31
C PRO A 140 -23.83 26.59 1.05
N TRP A 141 -23.05 27.08 2.00
CA TRP A 141 -23.27 26.75 3.40
C TRP A 141 -24.71 27.14 3.70
N HIS A 142 -25.61 26.16 3.69
CA HIS A 142 -26.96 26.36 4.14
C HIS A 142 -26.92 26.21 5.66
N PRO A 143 -26.99 27.29 6.45
CA PRO A 143 -27.39 27.13 7.82
C PRO A 143 -28.76 26.46 7.77
N VAL A 144 -28.82 25.19 8.20
CA VAL A 144 -30.08 24.49 8.39
C VAL A 144 -30.97 25.44 9.20
N PRO A 145 -32.20 25.76 8.77
CA PRO A 145 -33.10 26.56 9.59
C PRO A 145 -33.34 25.75 10.86
N ARG A 146 -32.60 26.07 11.92
CA ARG A 146 -32.88 25.53 13.24
C ARG A 146 -34.24 26.06 13.59
N THR A 147 -35.24 25.18 13.59
CA THR A 147 -36.48 25.43 14.34
C THR A 147 -36.04 25.93 15.70
N ALA A 148 -36.58 27.06 16.15
CA ALA A 148 -36.12 27.81 17.32
C ALA A 148 -36.16 26.95 18.60
N SER A 149 -35.14 26.12 18.77
CA SER A 149 -34.69 25.65 20.06
C SER A 149 -34.15 26.87 20.76
N LEU A 150 -34.58 27.07 22.01
CA LEU A 150 -34.02 28.03 22.95
C LEU A 150 -32.50 28.12 22.78
N PRO A 151 -31.89 29.32 22.82
CA PRO A 151 -30.46 29.48 22.63
C PRO A 151 -29.77 28.76 23.79
N VAL A 152 -29.33 27.53 23.54
CA VAL A 152 -28.29 26.93 24.36
C VAL A 152 -27.07 27.74 24.01
N ASP A 153 -26.64 28.58 24.96
CA ASP A 153 -25.44 29.37 24.83
C ASP A 153 -24.27 28.41 24.68
N ILE A 154 -23.78 28.26 23.44
CA ILE A 154 -22.74 27.32 23.05
C ILE A 154 -21.50 27.51 23.94
N CYS A 155 -21.28 28.74 24.44
CA CYS A 155 -20.23 29.09 25.39
C CYS A 155 -20.28 28.22 26.66
N THR A 156 -21.46 27.99 27.23
CA THR A 156 -21.62 27.17 28.44
C THR A 156 -21.39 25.66 28.19
N LEU A 157 -21.50 25.22 26.95
CA LEU A 157 -21.28 23.83 26.56
C LEU A 157 -19.79 23.52 26.40
N PHE A 158 -19.00 24.49 25.92
CA PHE A 158 -17.55 24.39 25.86
C PHE A 158 -16.88 24.59 27.23
N ASP A 159 -17.46 25.37 28.15
CA ASP A 159 -16.97 25.45 29.54
C ASP A 159 -17.05 24.10 30.27
N ARG A 160 -18.03 23.24 29.94
CA ARG A 160 -18.10 21.87 30.49
C ARG A 160 -17.08 20.90 29.90
N LEU A 161 -16.40 21.28 28.82
CA LEU A 161 -15.36 20.50 28.16
C LEU A 161 -13.96 21.04 28.43
N GLN A 162 -13.79 21.96 29.40
CA GLN A 162 -12.48 22.29 29.97
C GLN A 162 -11.92 21.09 30.74
N ALA A 163 -11.60 20.02 30.02
CA ALA A 163 -10.48 19.18 30.39
C ALA A 163 -9.22 20.07 30.37
N PRO A 164 -8.25 19.85 31.27
CA PRO A 164 -7.00 20.58 31.26
C PRO A 164 -6.38 20.50 29.85
N ASP A 165 -5.83 21.63 29.39
CA ASP A 165 -5.17 21.76 28.10
C ASP A 165 -4.28 20.52 27.83
N PRO A 166 -4.55 19.74 26.78
CA PRO A 166 -3.83 18.49 26.52
C PRO A 166 -2.34 18.73 26.30
N LEU A 167 -1.93 19.93 25.86
CA LEU A 167 -0.52 20.29 25.75
C LEU A 167 0.13 20.48 27.13
N ALA A 168 -0.61 21.03 28.09
CA ALA A 168 -0.14 21.15 29.47
C ALA A 168 -0.01 19.78 30.14
N ALA A 169 -0.87 18.81 29.80
CA ALA A 169 -0.78 17.42 30.30
C ALA A 169 0.47 16.66 29.81
N LEU A 170 1.00 17.01 28.63
CA LEU A 170 2.25 16.46 28.10
C LEU A 170 3.48 17.09 28.76
N THR A 171 3.35 18.32 29.25
CA THR A 171 4.46 19.09 29.83
C THR A 171 4.49 19.01 31.36
N ALA A 172 3.39 18.61 31.99
CA ALA A 172 3.36 18.29 33.42
C ALA A 172 4.35 17.14 33.69
N PRO A 173 5.20 17.26 34.74
CA PRO A 173 6.05 16.14 35.13
C PRO A 173 5.11 14.97 35.42
N GLN A 174 5.23 13.91 34.64
CA GLN A 174 4.51 12.67 34.89
C GLN A 174 5.00 12.21 36.26
N HIS A 175 4.21 12.47 37.30
CA HIS A 175 4.48 11.89 38.60
C HIS A 175 4.47 10.39 38.34
N PRO A 176 5.57 9.66 38.62
CA PRO A 176 5.60 8.24 38.35
C PRO A 176 4.39 7.67 39.08
N ALA A 177 3.45 7.15 38.28
CA ALA A 177 2.43 6.27 38.81
C ALA A 177 3.20 5.28 39.65
N GLN A 178 2.91 5.24 40.95
CA GLN A 178 3.35 4.16 41.80
C GLN A 178 2.64 2.88 41.32
N LEU A 179 3.04 2.38 40.15
CA LEU A 179 3.16 0.96 39.92
C LEU A 179 4.23 0.52 40.90
N GLY A 180 3.78 0.25 42.12
CA GLY A 180 4.63 -0.21 43.20
C GLY A 180 5.50 -1.33 42.68
N ALA A 181 6.81 -1.22 42.92
CA ALA A 181 7.81 -2.26 42.67
C ALA A 181 7.35 -3.66 43.16
N SER A 182 6.38 -3.69 44.09
CA SER A 182 5.73 -4.88 44.63
C SER A 182 4.93 -5.72 43.63
N ALA A 183 4.45 -5.19 42.49
CA ALA A 183 3.71 -6.01 41.52
C ALA A 183 4.64 -6.87 40.66
N LEU A 184 5.72 -6.27 40.14
CA LEU A 184 6.75 -6.99 39.38
C LEU A 184 7.57 -7.94 40.27
N GLN A 185 7.87 -7.55 41.52
CA GLN A 185 8.56 -8.43 42.47
C GLN A 185 7.71 -9.65 42.88
N ARG A 186 6.38 -9.53 42.94
CA ARG A 186 5.48 -10.67 43.22
C ARG A 186 5.36 -11.65 42.05
N LEU A 187 5.47 -11.16 40.81
CA LEU A 187 5.43 -12.01 39.62
C LEU A 187 6.71 -12.84 39.46
N ILE A 188 7.86 -12.26 39.81
CA ILE A 188 9.16 -12.95 39.78
C ILE A 188 9.26 -14.01 40.90
N ALA A 189 8.56 -13.81 42.02
CA ALA A 189 8.57 -14.70 43.18
C ALA A 189 7.51 -15.82 43.17
N GLY A 190 6.71 -15.96 42.10
CA GLY A 190 5.76 -17.08 41.95
C GLY A 190 4.53 -17.06 42.87
N GLY A 191 4.11 -15.90 43.38
CA GLY A 191 2.89 -15.80 44.19
C GLY A 191 1.61 -15.84 43.34
N LYS A 192 0.72 -16.80 43.63
CA LYS A 192 -0.61 -16.94 43.01
C LYS A 192 -1.58 -15.86 43.57
N PRO A 193 -2.53 -15.32 42.77
CA PRO A 193 -3.37 -14.15 43.10
C PRO A 193 -4.09 -14.23 44.44
#